data_AF-A0A1Y5D1Z3-F1
#
_entry.id   AF-A0A1Y5D1Z3-F1
#
_cell.length_a   1.000
_cell.length_b   1.000
_cell.length_c   1.000
_cell.angle_alpha   90.00
_cell.angle_beta   90.00
_cell.angle_gamma   90.00
#
_symmetry.space_group_name_H-M   'P 1'
#
loop_
_entity.id
_entity.type
_entity.pdbx_description
1 polymer ?
#
loop_
_entity_poly.entity_id
_entity_poly.type
_entity_poly.pdbx_seq_one_letter_code
_entity_poly.pdbx_strand_id
1 'polypeptide(L)'
;MNINKIQESVFKSLKLKGLNTTVSIANACGMTQSTVYRALKGDPKRMTTALNKLCVYANVNPKEFTNPPEQSETLMNALKQVWDGTEMHAKQLARLLIVANSCKL
;
A
#
# COMPACT_ATOMS: atom_id res chain seq x y z
N MET A 1 5.03 2.79 -1.80
CA MET A 1 3.93 1.87 -2.17
C MET A 1 3.49 2.22 -3.58
N ASN A 2 3.46 1.24 -4.48
CA ASN A 2 3.14 1.45 -5.89
C ASN A 2 1.64 1.28 -6.14
N ILE A 3 0.91 2.40 -6.13
CA ILE A 3 -0.56 2.43 -6.28
C ILE A 3 -1.00 1.86 -7.63
N ASN A 4 -0.27 2.17 -8.71
CA ASN A 4 -0.63 1.70 -10.06
C ASN A 4 -0.60 0.18 -10.12
N LYS A 5 0.45 -0.46 -9.58
CA LYS A 5 0.52 -1.92 -9.50
C LYS A 5 -0.59 -2.53 -8.65
N ILE A 6 -1.01 -1.85 -7.57
CA ILE A 6 -2.17 -2.28 -6.75
C ILE A 6 -3.44 -2.23 -7.59
N GLN A 7 -3.70 -1.11 -8.29
CA GLN A 7 -4.88 -0.94 -9.14
C GLN A 7 -4.92 -2.01 -10.25
N GLU A 8 -3.79 -2.30 -10.89
CA GLU A 8 -3.67 -3.35 -11.90
C GLU A 8 -3.99 -4.74 -11.35
N SER A 9 -3.41 -5.08 -10.20
CA SER A 9 -3.63 -6.38 -9.54
C SER A 9 -5.09 -6.56 -9.10
N VAL A 10 -5.67 -5.52 -8.48
CA VAL A 10 -7.09 -5.49 -8.09
C VAL A 10 -7.97 -5.64 -9.33
N PHE A 11 -7.72 -4.88 -10.38
CA PHE A 11 -8.51 -4.93 -11.60
C PHE A 11 -8.44 -6.31 -12.27
N LYS A 12 -7.26 -6.95 -12.30
CA LYS A 12 -7.07 -8.31 -12.81
C LYS A 12 -7.86 -9.33 -11.99
N SER A 13 -7.80 -9.27 -10.66
CA SER A 13 -8.55 -10.17 -9.77
C SER A 13 -10.07 -9.98 -9.92
N LEU A 14 -10.56 -8.74 -10.00
CA LEU A 14 -11.97 -8.45 -10.20
C LEU A 14 -12.49 -9.00 -11.54
N LYS A 15 -11.70 -8.89 -12.62
CA LYS A 15 -12.02 -9.50 -13.92
C LYS A 15 -12.15 -11.02 -13.84
N LEU A 16 -11.25 -11.69 -13.11
CA LEU A 16 -11.33 -13.14 -12.90
C LEU A 16 -12.61 -13.55 -12.16
N LYS A 17 -13.17 -12.66 -11.34
CA LYS A 17 -14.47 -12.84 -10.66
C LYS A 17 -15.68 -12.43 -11.53
N GLY A 18 -15.48 -12.13 -12.82
CA GLY A 18 -16.55 -11.69 -13.72
C GLY A 18 -16.97 -10.23 -13.57
N LEU A 19 -16.27 -9.44 -12.75
CA LEU A 19 -16.59 -8.03 -12.51
C LEU A 19 -15.82 -7.13 -13.46
N ASN A 20 -16.39 -6.94 -14.66
CA ASN A 20 -15.72 -6.22 -15.75
C ASN A 20 -16.04 -4.72 -15.82
N THR A 21 -17.06 -4.23 -15.10
CA THR A 21 -17.53 -2.84 -15.18
C THR A 21 -17.47 -2.16 -13.82
N THR A 22 -17.31 -0.83 -13.80
CA THR A 22 -17.32 -0.06 -12.55
C THR A 22 -18.66 -0.16 -11.82
N VAL A 23 -19.75 -0.35 -12.55
CA VAL A 23 -21.10 -0.58 -12.00
C VAL A 23 -21.20 -1.94 -11.32
N SER A 24 -20.74 -3.02 -11.97
CA SER A 24 -20.80 -4.37 -11.36
C SER A 24 -19.90 -4.46 -10.13
N ILE A 25 -18.71 -3.86 -10.18
CA ILE A 25 -17.80 -3.76 -9.04
C ILE A 25 -18.43 -2.95 -7.90
N ALA A 26 -19.07 -1.82 -8.21
CA ALA A 26 -19.76 -0.97 -7.24
C ALA A 26 -20.88 -1.71 -6.51
N ASN A 27 -21.72 -2.43 -7.25
CA ASN A 27 -22.79 -3.24 -6.68
C ASN A 27 -22.22 -4.37 -5.80
N ALA A 28 -21.20 -5.08 -6.28
CA ALA A 28 -20.59 -6.19 -5.54
C ALA A 28 -19.87 -5.74 -4.26
N CYS A 29 -19.26 -4.55 -4.26
CA CYS A 29 -18.49 -4.03 -3.14
C CYS A 29 -19.31 -3.11 -2.21
N GLY A 30 -20.59 -2.85 -2.51
CA GLY A 30 -21.43 -1.90 -1.79
C GLY A 30 -20.80 -0.49 -1.77
N MET A 31 -20.47 0.03 -2.95
CA MET A 31 -19.85 1.35 -3.16
C MET A 31 -20.57 2.10 -4.28
N THR A 32 -20.41 3.42 -4.37
CA THR A 32 -20.90 4.16 -5.54
C THR A 32 -19.96 3.98 -6.74
N GLN A 33 -20.52 3.95 -7.96
CA GLN A 33 -19.76 3.80 -9.20
C GLN A 33 -18.66 4.87 -9.34
N SER A 34 -18.95 6.13 -8.99
CA SER A 34 -17.97 7.23 -9.03
C SER A 34 -16.81 7.03 -8.05
N THR A 35 -17.05 6.36 -6.91
CA THR A 35 -15.99 6.01 -5.95
C THR A 35 -15.12 4.88 -6.46
N VAL A 36 -15.72 3.84 -7.06
CA VAL A 36 -14.98 2.75 -7.70
C VAL A 36 -14.14 3.26 -8.86
N TYR A 37 -14.72 4.12 -9.71
CA TYR A 37 -14.01 4.72 -10.84
C TYR A 37 -12.79 5.51 -10.36
N ARG A 38 -12.97 6.43 -9.40
CA ARG A 38 -11.85 7.20 -8.83
C ARG A 38 -10.78 6.31 -8.19
N ALA A 39 -11.19 5.23 -7.53
CA ALA A 39 -10.24 4.32 -6.87
C ALA A 39 -9.44 3.45 -7.85
N LEU A 40 -10.05 2.98 -8.95
CA LEU A 40 -9.40 2.06 -9.91
C LEU A 40 -8.81 2.72 -11.15
N LYS A 41 -9.36 3.87 -11.57
CA LYS A 41 -9.01 4.57 -12.82
C LYS A 41 -8.51 5.99 -12.59
N GLY A 42 -8.69 6.55 -11.40
CA GLY A 42 -8.04 7.80 -11.02
C GLY A 42 -6.57 7.60 -10.67
N ASP A 43 -5.90 8.69 -10.33
CA ASP A 43 -4.50 8.74 -9.91
C ASP A 43 -4.36 9.11 -8.41
N PRO A 44 -4.70 8.19 -7.48
CA PRO A 44 -4.57 8.49 -6.07
C PRO A 44 -3.10 8.44 -5.64
N LYS A 45 -2.58 9.55 -5.10
CA LYS A 45 -1.21 9.63 -4.57
C LYS A 45 -0.95 8.76 -3.32
N ARG A 46 -2.00 8.22 -2.70
CA ARG A 46 -1.94 7.44 -1.44
C ARG A 46 -3.01 6.36 -1.39
N MET A 47 -2.83 5.38 -0.49
CA MET A 47 -3.89 4.40 -0.21
C MET A 47 -5.14 5.11 0.28
N THR A 48 -6.25 4.93 -0.41
CA THR A 48 -7.56 5.44 0.02
C THR A 48 -8.36 4.31 0.65
N THR A 49 -9.32 4.65 1.52
CA THR A 49 -10.25 3.67 2.11
C THR A 49 -11.00 2.88 1.04
N ALA A 50 -11.37 3.54 -0.05
CA ALA A 50 -12.04 2.92 -1.21
C ALA A 50 -11.14 1.87 -1.89
N LEU A 51 -9.88 2.22 -2.20
CA LEU A 51 -8.94 1.28 -2.79
C LEU A 51 -8.63 0.12 -1.85
N ASN A 52 -8.50 0.37 -0.54
CA ASN A 52 -8.31 -0.67 0.46
C ASN A 52 -9.49 -1.65 0.50
N LYS A 53 -10.74 -1.14 0.47
CA LYS A 53 -11.94 -1.98 0.41
C LYS A 53 -11.97 -2.87 -0.84
N LEU A 54 -11.54 -2.33 -1.98
CA LEU A 54 -11.41 -3.10 -3.23
C LEU A 54 -10.31 -4.15 -3.14
N CYS A 55 -9.18 -3.85 -2.49
CA CYS A 55 -8.11 -4.83 -2.23
C CYS A 55 -8.62 -6.00 -1.39
N VAL A 56 -9.36 -5.73 -0.31
CA VAL A 56 -9.98 -6.77 0.54
C VAL A 56 -10.93 -7.64 -0.28
N TYR A 57 -11.83 -7.03 -1.05
CA TYR A 57 -12.77 -7.78 -1.91
C TYR A 57 -12.04 -8.64 -2.96
N ALA A 58 -10.97 -8.10 -3.54
CA ALA A 58 -10.17 -8.76 -4.57
C ALA A 58 -9.14 -9.76 -4.00
N ASN A 59 -9.04 -9.91 -2.67
CA ASN A 59 -8.01 -10.68 -1.98
C ASN A 59 -6.58 -10.30 -2.42
N VAL A 60 -6.33 -8.99 -2.59
CA VAL A 60 -5.02 -8.44 -2.93
C VAL A 60 -4.43 -7.81 -1.68
N ASN A 61 -3.21 -8.21 -1.31
CA ASN A 61 -2.51 -7.62 -0.17
C ASN A 61 -1.71 -6.38 -0.64
N PRO A 62 -2.10 -5.15 -0.26
CA PRO A 62 -1.40 -3.95 -0.72
C PRO A 62 0.06 -3.87 -0.26
N LYS A 63 0.41 -4.58 0.82
CA LYS A 63 1.77 -4.58 1.38
C LYS A 63 2.79 -5.19 0.42
N GLU A 64 2.37 -6.13 -0.44
CA GLU A 64 3.21 -6.74 -1.48
C GLU A 64 3.70 -5.74 -2.53
N PHE A 65 3.04 -4.58 -2.63
CA PHE A 65 3.38 -3.50 -3.55
C PHE A 65 4.11 -2.35 -2.85
N THR A 66 4.58 -2.57 -1.62
CA THR A 66 5.48 -1.65 -0.94
C THR A 66 6.89 -1.92 -1.45
N ASN A 67 7.61 -0.85 -1.79
CA ASN A 67 9.01 -1.03 -2.15
C ASN A 67 9.77 -1.51 -0.90
N PRO A 68 10.68 -2.47 -1.05
CA PRO A 68 11.55 -2.89 0.05
C PRO A 68 12.28 -1.69 0.68
N PRO A 69 12.43 -1.62 2.02
CA PRO A 69 13.10 -0.51 2.70
C PRO A 69 14.51 -0.23 2.19
N GLU A 70 15.24 -1.28 1.79
CA GLU A 70 16.58 -1.22 1.24
C GLU A 70 16.67 -0.46 -0.09
N GLN A 71 15.55 -0.28 -0.81
CA GLN A 71 15.49 0.52 -2.03
C GLN A 71 15.28 2.02 -1.75
N SER A 72 15.01 2.42 -0.50
CA SER A 72 14.87 3.82 -0.14
C SER A 72 16.24 4.44 0.13
N GLU A 73 16.77 5.20 -0.83
CA GLU A 73 18.04 5.92 -0.67
C GLU A 73 18.05 6.81 0.56
N THR A 74 16.96 7.55 0.81
CA THR A 74 16.84 8.42 1.97
C THR A 74 16.97 7.66 3.29
N LEU A 75 16.23 6.54 3.43
CA LEU A 75 16.27 5.72 4.63
C LEU A 75 17.65 5.09 4.82
N MET A 76 18.21 4.51 3.76
CA MET A 76 19.52 3.85 3.80
C MET A 76 20.65 4.83 4.07
N ASN A 77 20.61 6.04 3.52
CA ASN A 77 21.60 7.07 3.79
C ASN A 77 21.52 7.58 5.23
N ALA A 78 20.32 7.72 5.79
CA ALA A 78 20.15 8.06 7.20
C ALA A 78 20.70 6.95 8.10
N LEU A 79 20.37 5.69 7.83
CA LEU A 79 20.90 4.54 8.59
C LEU A 79 22.43 4.47 8.54
N LYS A 80 23.05 4.66 7.36
CA LYS A 80 24.51 4.67 7.23
C LYS A 80 25.20 5.74 8.07
N GLN A 81 24.55 6.88 8.32
CA GLN A 81 25.13 7.97 9.13
C GLN A 81 25.06 7.68 10.64
N VAL A 82 24.01 7.00 11.09
CA VAL A 82 23.77 6.78 12.52
C VAL A 82 24.25 5.41 13.01
N TRP A 83 24.36 4.42 12.12
CA TRP A 83 24.72 3.05 12.47
C TRP A 83 26.23 2.89 12.70
N ASP A 84 26.62 2.29 13.82
CA ASP A 84 28.04 2.12 14.21
C ASP A 84 28.66 0.75 13.87
N GLY A 85 27.91 -0.17 13.28
CA GLY A 85 28.38 -1.52 12.96
C GLY A 85 27.90 -2.61 13.91
N THR A 86 27.40 -2.26 15.09
CA THR A 86 27.14 -3.23 16.17
C THR A 86 25.69 -3.71 16.22
N GLU A 87 25.50 -4.98 16.59
CA GLU A 87 24.18 -5.58 16.80
C GLU A 87 23.40 -4.90 17.96
N MET A 88 24.12 -4.34 18.94
CA MET A 88 23.50 -3.60 20.03
C MET A 88 22.82 -2.33 19.52
N HIS A 89 23.55 -1.55 18.72
CA HIS A 89 23.02 -0.33 18.12
C HIS A 89 21.89 -0.64 17.13
N ALA A 90 21.97 -1.78 16.44
CA ALA A 90 20.88 -2.30 15.62
C ALA A 90 19.54 -2.37 16.34
N LYS A 91 19.56 -3.02 17.50
CA LYS A 91 18.36 -3.23 18.32
C LYS A 91 17.83 -1.91 18.84
N GLN A 92 18.69 -0.96 19.16
CA GLN A 92 18.30 0.38 19.59
C GLN A 92 17.64 1.17 18.47
N LEU A 93 18.27 1.25 17.29
CA LEU A 93 17.71 1.94 16.12
C LEU A 93 16.38 1.32 15.70
N ALA A 94 16.29 -0.01 15.68
CA ALA A 94 15.04 -0.71 15.39
C ALA A 94 13.92 -0.34 16.38
N ARG A 95 14.21 -0.32 17.69
CA ARG A 95 13.24 0.10 18.71
C ARG A 95 12.78 1.54 18.49
N LEU A 96 13.70 2.46 18.23
CA LEU A 96 13.37 3.86 17.98
C LEU A 96 12.45 4.03 16.76
N LEU A 97 12.75 3.35 15.66
CA LEU A 97 11.92 3.39 14.45
C LEU A 97 10.51 2.84 14.69
N ILE A 98 10.39 1.75 15.46
CA ILE A 98 9.10 1.15 15.81
C ILE A 98 8.28 2.10 16.69
N VAL A 99 8.91 2.76 17.67
CA VAL A 99 8.27 3.75 18.55
C VAL A 99 7.86 5.00 17.75
N ALA A 100 8.72 5.50 16.87
CA ALA A 100 8.40 6.64 16.03
C ALA A 100 7.17 6.38 15.12
N ASN A 101 7.00 5.13 14.65
CA ASN A 101 5.83 4.74 13.87
C ASN A 101 4.53 4.62 14.69
N SER A 102 4.63 4.35 16.00
CA SER A 102 3.45 4.27 16.88
C SER A 102 3.00 5.63 17.42
N CYS A 103 3.91 6.61 17.50
CA CYS A 103 3.57 8.00 17.74
C CYS A 103 2.99 8.61 16.45
N LYS A 104 1.69 8.94 16.46
CA LYS A 104 1.10 9.80 15.41
C LYS A 104 1.73 11.19 15.53
N LEU A 105 2.75 11.47 14.72
CA LEU A 105 3.25 12.82 14.46
C LEU A 105 2.24 13.59 13.60
#